data_AF-A0A2Z7AJQ3-F1
#
_entry.id   AF-A0A2Z7AJQ3-F1
#
_cell.length_a   1.000
_cell.length_b   1.000
_cell.length_c   1.000
_cell.angle_alpha   90.00
_cell.angle_beta   90.00
_cell.angle_gamma   90.00
#
_symmetry.space_group_name_H-M   'P 1'
#
loop_
_entity.id
_entity.type
_entity.pdbx_description
1 polymer ?
#
loop_
_entity_poly.entity_id
_entity_poly.type
_entity_poly.pdbx_seq_one_letter_code
_entity_poly.pdbx_strand_id
1 'polypeptide(L)'
;MDPYEALYGRKFRSPIHWDDVSERTEIEPDIIEQTAEAIKRIRDRMKTAQSRQKSYADSHRPDLNFEVGDHVFLKVAPMKGVMRFG
;
A
#
# COMPACT_ATOMS: atom_id res chain seq x y z
N MET A 1 26.99 -4.32 -23.71
CA MET A 1 27.09 -5.14 -22.48
C MET A 1 26.30 -4.43 -21.41
N ASP A 2 25.27 -5.08 -20.85
CA ASP A 2 24.56 -4.51 -19.70
C ASP A 2 25.49 -4.48 -18.47
N PRO A 3 25.44 -3.43 -17.62
CA PRO A 3 26.38 -3.27 -16.51
C PRO A 3 26.43 -4.46 -15.53
N TYR A 4 25.29 -5.13 -15.33
CA TYR A 4 25.20 -6.30 -14.46
C TYR A 4 25.90 -7.54 -15.06
N GLU A 5 25.75 -7.78 -16.36
CA GLU A 5 26.33 -8.95 -17.03
C GLU A 5 27.86 -8.84 -17.11
N ALA A 6 28.39 -7.63 -17.28
CA ALA A 6 29.83 -7.38 -17.25
C ALA A 6 30.45 -7.62 -15.86
N LEU A 7 29.72 -7.34 -14.77
CA LEU A 7 30.23 -7.51 -13.40
C LEU A 7 30.13 -8.95 -12.89
N TYR A 8 29.04 -9.66 -13.22
CA TYR A 8 28.73 -10.96 -12.62
C TYR A 8 28.75 -12.13 -13.61
N GLY A 9 28.99 -11.88 -14.91
CA GLY A 9 29.02 -12.92 -15.94
C GLY A 9 27.68 -13.64 -16.13
N ARG A 10 26.58 -13.05 -15.64
CA ARG A 10 25.24 -13.62 -15.68
C ARG A 10 24.26 -12.57 -16.16
N LYS A 11 23.28 -12.97 -16.97
CA LYS A 11 22.17 -12.10 -17.35
C LYS A 11 21.35 -11.69 -16.12
N PHE A 12 20.97 -10.42 -16.07
CA PHE A 12 20.13 -9.88 -15.00
C PHE A 12 18.78 -10.60 -14.96
N ARG A 13 18.42 -11.15 -13.79
CA ARG A 13 17.08 -11.70 -13.55
C ARG A 13 16.25 -10.66 -12.83
N SER A 14 15.30 -10.06 -13.54
CA SER A 14 14.33 -9.17 -12.89
C SER A 14 13.35 -10.00 -12.05
N PRO A 15 12.86 -9.47 -10.91
CA PRO A 15 11.85 -10.14 -10.07
C PRO A 15 10.57 -10.55 -10.80
N ILE A 16 10.32 -9.98 -11.99
CA ILE A 16 9.15 -10.23 -12.82
C ILE A 16 9.28 -11.54 -13.63
N HIS A 17 10.50 -12.07 -13.82
CA HIS A 17 10.78 -13.22 -14.70
C HIS A 17 11.27 -14.45 -13.90
N TRP A 18 10.67 -14.71 -12.74
CA TRP A 18 11.02 -15.87 -11.91
C TRP A 18 10.42 -17.20 -12.42
N ASP A 19 9.51 -17.15 -13.40
CA ASP A 19 8.77 -18.31 -13.92
C ASP A 19 9.61 -19.30 -14.74
N ASP A 20 10.80 -18.89 -15.21
CA ASP A 20 11.55 -19.71 -16.18
C ASP A 20 12.33 -20.88 -15.56
N VAL A 21 12.42 -20.99 -14.22
CA VAL A 21 13.14 -22.08 -13.56
C VAL A 21 12.34 -22.66 -12.41
N SER A 22 11.30 -23.39 -12.76
CA SER A 22 10.99 -24.66 -12.11
C SER A 22 10.27 -25.50 -13.13
N GLU A 23 10.78 -26.68 -13.42
CA GLU A 23 9.94 -27.77 -13.88
C GLU A 23 8.67 -27.73 -13.03
N ARG A 24 7.51 -27.58 -13.67
CA ARG A 24 6.23 -27.70 -12.99
C ARG A 24 6.14 -29.16 -12.58
N THR A 25 6.76 -29.52 -11.46
CA THR A 25 6.39 -30.71 -10.71
C THR A 25 4.88 -30.68 -10.64
N GLU A 26 4.23 -31.72 -11.14
CA GLU A 26 2.77 -31.80 -11.19
C GLU A 26 2.27 -31.71 -9.74
N ILE A 27 1.94 -30.49 -9.30
CA ILE A 27 1.48 -30.24 -7.94
C ILE A 27 0.13 -30.93 -7.85
N GLU A 28 0.00 -31.81 -6.87
CA GLU A 28 -1.22 -32.60 -6.65
C GLU A 28 -2.43 -31.67 -6.51
N PRO A 29 -3.57 -31.97 -7.18
CA PRO A 29 -4.74 -31.09 -7.21
C PRO A 29 -5.26 -30.70 -5.82
N ASP A 30 -5.15 -31.61 -4.84
CA ASP A 30 -5.55 -31.37 -3.45
C ASP A 30 -4.74 -30.22 -2.80
N ILE A 31 -3.43 -30.16 -3.06
CA ILE A 31 -2.58 -29.08 -2.56
C ILE A 31 -2.97 -27.74 -3.19
N ILE A 32 -3.37 -27.75 -4.47
CA ILE A 32 -3.83 -26.55 -5.17
C ILE A 32 -5.14 -26.03 -4.55
N GLU A 33 -6.06 -26.93 -4.21
CA GLU A 33 -7.33 -26.56 -3.57
C GLU A 33 -7.11 -26.01 -2.16
N GLN A 34 -6.29 -26.69 -1.34
CA GLN A 34 -5.95 -26.25 0.01
C GLN A 34 -5.23 -24.89 0.01
N THR A 35 -4.29 -24.68 -0.92
CA THR A 35 -3.59 -23.40 -1.06
C THR A 35 -4.52 -22.30 -1.55
N ALA A 36 -5.44 -22.58 -2.47
CA ALA A 36 -6.45 -21.63 -2.92
C ALA A 36 -7.37 -21.18 -1.76
N GLU A 37 -7.79 -22.13 -0.90
CA GLU A 37 -8.59 -21.80 0.28
C GLU A 37 -7.80 -20.95 1.28
N ALA A 38 -6.54 -21.29 1.54
CA ALA A 38 -5.65 -20.51 2.39
C ALA A 38 -5.46 -19.07 1.88
N ILE A 39 -5.24 -18.90 0.56
CA ILE A 39 -5.12 -17.59 -0.08
C ILE A 39 -6.42 -16.79 0.09
N LYS A 40 -7.59 -17.42 -0.10
CA LYS A 40 -8.89 -16.78 0.09
C LYS A 40 -9.04 -16.29 1.54
N ARG A 41 -8.73 -17.13 2.52
CA ARG A 41 -8.76 -16.76 3.95
C ARG A 41 -7.83 -15.59 4.28
N ILE A 42 -6.62 -15.56 3.72
CA ILE A 42 -5.67 -14.45 3.90
C ILE A 42 -6.22 -13.16 3.29
N ARG A 43 -6.75 -13.22 2.07
CA ARG A 43 -7.33 -12.06 1.38
C ARG A 43 -8.51 -11.47 2.15
N ASP A 44 -9.38 -12.32 2.69
CA ASP A 44 -10.53 -11.87 3.46
C ASP A 44 -10.09 -11.20 4.76
N ARG A 45 -9.15 -11.80 5.50
CA ARG A 45 -8.56 -11.18 6.71
C ARG A 45 -7.88 -9.84 6.41
N MET A 46 -7.15 -9.74 5.31
CA MET A 46 -6.50 -8.51 4.88
C MET A 46 -7.53 -7.41 4.57
N LYS A 47 -8.59 -7.73 3.84
CA LYS A 47 -9.70 -6.81 3.58
C LYS A 47 -10.37 -6.34 4.86
N THR A 48 -10.63 -7.25 5.80
CA THR A 48 -11.22 -6.88 7.10
C THR A 48 -10.31 -5.94 7.89
N ALA A 49 -9.00 -6.19 7.91
CA ALA A 49 -8.04 -5.32 8.57
C ALA A 49 -7.99 -3.91 7.94
N GLN A 50 -7.93 -3.83 6.60
CA GLN A 50 -7.98 -2.57 5.87
C GLN A 50 -9.28 -1.80 6.12
N SER A 51 -10.42 -2.48 6.11
CA SER A 51 -11.72 -1.87 6.41
C SER A 51 -11.77 -1.29 7.82
N ARG A 52 -11.25 -2.02 8.82
CA ARG A 52 -11.14 -1.52 10.21
C ARG A 52 -10.25 -0.28 10.30
N GLN A 53 -9.08 -0.31 9.67
CA GLN A 53 -8.17 0.84 9.64
C GLN A 53 -8.84 2.06 9.00
N LYS A 54 -9.52 1.86 7.86
CA LYS A 54 -10.25 2.90 7.16
C LYS A 54 -11.37 3.47 8.05
N SER A 55 -12.16 2.63 8.70
CA SER A 55 -13.21 3.09 9.62
C SER A 55 -12.66 3.93 10.77
N TYR A 56 -11.53 3.53 11.37
CA TYR A 56 -10.88 4.35 12.40
C TYR A 56 -10.37 5.69 11.86
N ALA A 57 -9.72 5.70 10.70
CA ALA A 57 -9.22 6.92 10.11
C ALA A 57 -10.37 7.88 9.71
N ASP A 58 -11.42 7.34 9.09
CA ASP A 58 -12.58 8.11 8.61
C ASP A 58 -13.42 8.64 9.78
N SER A 59 -13.58 7.87 10.87
CA SER A 59 -14.29 8.34 12.08
C SER A 59 -13.63 9.55 12.74
N HIS A 60 -12.33 9.78 12.50
CA HIS A 60 -11.60 10.93 13.05
C HIS A 60 -11.39 12.04 12.01
N ARG A 61 -11.93 11.88 10.80
CA ARG A 61 -11.95 12.88 9.73
C ARG A 61 -13.38 13.27 9.41
N PRO A 62 -14.10 13.97 10.32
CA PRO A 62 -15.31 14.64 9.89
C PRO A 62 -14.92 15.72 8.87
N ASP A 63 -15.61 15.73 7.74
CA ASP A 63 -15.57 16.88 6.83
C ASP A 63 -16.18 18.08 7.58
N LEU A 64 -15.36 19.07 7.94
CA LEU A 64 -15.86 20.32 8.50
C LEU A 64 -16.46 21.14 7.36
N ASN A 65 -17.79 21.20 7.32
CA ASN A 65 -18.51 22.15 6.50
C ASN A 65 -18.69 23.44 7.31
N PHE A 66 -18.32 24.58 6.73
CA PHE A 66 -18.47 25.89 7.34
C PHE A 66 -19.52 26.70 6.59
N GLU A 67 -20.32 27.47 7.31
CA GLU A 67 -21.27 28.42 6.75
C GLU A 67 -20.75 29.86 6.90
N VAL A 68 -21.32 30.78 6.11
CA VAL A 68 -20.97 32.20 6.19
C VAL A 68 -21.42 32.74 7.55
N GLY A 69 -20.46 33.08 8.42
CA GLY A 69 -20.70 33.56 9.78
C GLY A 69 -20.03 32.71 10.87
N ASP A 70 -19.54 31.52 10.53
CA ASP A 70 -18.82 30.66 11.48
C ASP A 70 -17.44 31.23 11.84
N HIS A 71 -17.08 31.14 13.12
CA HIS A 71 -15.77 31.54 13.62
C HIS A 71 -14.80 30.36 13.55
N VAL A 72 -13.73 30.50 12.77
CA VAL A 72 -12.71 29.45 12.57
C VAL A 72 -11.31 29.94 12.89
N PHE A 73 -10.47 29.04 13.39
CA PHE A 73 -9.05 29.35 13.61
C PHE A 73 -8.25 29.12 12.33
N LEU A 74 -7.57 30.16 11.84
CA LEU A 74 -6.62 30.03 10.76
C LEU A 74 -5.32 29.38 11.27
N LYS A 75 -4.92 28.25 10.67
CA LYS A 75 -3.63 27.64 10.97
C LYS A 75 -2.51 28.45 10.30
N VAL A 76 -1.92 29.38 11.04
CA VAL A 76 -0.79 30.20 10.57
C VAL A 76 0.52 29.48 10.90
N ALA A 77 1.30 29.11 9.88
CA ALA A 77 2.70 28.77 10.10
C ALA A 77 3.48 30.07 10.38
N PRO A 78 4.38 30.12 11.38
CA PRO A 78 5.18 31.30 11.64
C PRO A 78 6.16 31.50 10.49
N MET A 79 5.71 32.21 9.46
CA MET A 79 6.62 32.75 8.46
C MET A 79 7.45 33.84 9.16
N LYS A 80 8.77 33.78 8.97
CA LYS A 80 9.73 34.74 9.50
C LYS A 80 9.38 36.13 8.96
N GLY A 81 8.57 36.90 9.69
CA GLY A 81 8.23 38.30 9.38
C GLY A 81 6.76 38.64 9.07
N VAL A 82 5.78 37.73 9.25
CA VAL A 82 4.37 38.11 8.99
C VAL A 82 3.78 38.83 10.20
N MET A 83 3.37 40.08 9.98
CA MET A 83 2.77 41.02 10.94
C MET A 83 1.51 40.40 11.56
N ARG A 84 1.46 40.35 12.89
CA ARG A 84 0.28 39.87 13.62
C ARG A 84 -0.80 40.94 13.51
N PHE A 85 -1.98 40.57 13.02
CA PHE A 85 -3.16 41.44 13.07
C PHE A 85 -3.62 41.54 14.53
N GLY A 86 -3.64 42.78 15.03
CA GLY A 86 -4.27 43.21 16.27
C GLY A 86 -5.16 44.40 15.97
#